data_AF-A0A1C1A1E0-F1
#
_entry.id   AF-A0A1C1A1E0-F1
#
_cell.length_a   1.000
_cell.length_b   1.000
_cell.length_c   1.000
_cell.angle_alpha   90.00
_cell.angle_beta   90.00
_cell.angle_gamma   90.00
#
_symmetry.space_group_name_H-M   'P 1'
#
loop_
_entity.id
_entity.type
_entity.pdbx_description
1 polymer ?
#
loop_
_entity_poly.entity_id
_entity_poly.type
_entity_poly.pdbx_seq_one_letter_code
_entity_poly.pdbx_strand_id
1 'polypeptide(L)'
;MNLGKITVRLLSKLNLITANQCILPKGFYEYGWAEWLPLVNISTLPQISYCVSKEFTREDTVQYLSLHKSNQLFCNFENADILFGTEYQINEYYLIYSRELMIKENLKKNGFSYPNTMEEVIDLFLQLGFLIQQSDQSGNIILDMVIRPFPKVTDKIK
;
A
#
# COMPACT_ATOMS: atom_id res chain seq x y z
N MET A 1 18.98 11.43 8.57
CA MET A 1 19.26 12.11 7.27
C MET A 1 19.04 11.11 6.14
N ASN A 2 18.03 11.33 5.29
CA ASN A 2 17.73 10.51 4.11
C ASN A 2 18.64 10.92 2.94
N LEU A 3 19.96 10.67 3.05
CA LEU A 3 20.93 11.03 2.02
C LEU A 3 20.61 10.28 0.71
N GLY A 4 20.14 11.02 -0.30
CA GLY A 4 19.92 10.54 -1.67
C GLY A 4 18.52 10.05 -2.03
N LYS A 5 17.56 10.02 -1.08
CA LYS A 5 16.17 9.62 -1.40
C LYS A 5 15.32 10.83 -1.79
N ILE A 6 14.61 10.71 -2.91
CA ILE A 6 13.50 11.59 -3.28
C ILE A 6 12.22 10.98 -2.71
N THR A 7 11.48 11.75 -1.95
CA THR A 7 10.22 11.34 -1.30
C THR A 7 9.10 12.31 -1.61
N VAL A 8 7.85 11.88 -1.41
CA VAL A 8 6.67 12.75 -1.61
C VAL A 8 6.74 13.98 -0.71
N ARG A 9 7.13 13.82 0.56
CA ARG A 9 7.25 14.95 1.48
C ARG A 9 8.37 15.91 1.07
N LEU A 10 9.50 15.41 0.57
CA LEU A 10 10.58 16.27 0.07
C LEU A 10 10.09 17.14 -1.08
N LEU A 11 9.38 16.55 -2.05
CA LEU A 11 8.83 17.31 -3.18
C LEU A 11 7.77 18.32 -2.72
N SER A 12 6.94 17.96 -1.74
CA SER A 12 5.93 18.86 -1.14
C SER A 12 6.61 20.08 -0.50
N LYS A 13 7.64 19.87 0.34
CA LYS A 13 8.40 20.95 0.99
C LYS A 13 9.13 21.87 0.03
N LEU A 14 9.52 21.36 -1.14
CA LEU A 14 10.16 22.14 -2.20
C LEU A 14 9.14 22.83 -3.14
N ASN A 15 7.84 22.72 -2.88
CA ASN A 15 6.76 23.20 -3.75
C ASN A 15 6.83 22.64 -5.19
N LEU A 16 7.39 21.44 -5.35
CA LEU A 16 7.51 20.77 -6.65
C LEU A 16 6.25 19.96 -7.01
N ILE A 17 5.36 19.76 -6.03
CA ILE A 17 4.03 19.18 -6.17
C ILE A 17 3.02 20.04 -5.42
N THR A 18 1.77 20.03 -5.88
CA THR A 18 0.70 20.75 -5.17
C THR A 18 0.20 19.97 -3.95
N ALA A 19 -0.34 20.66 -2.95
CA ALA A 19 -0.77 20.11 -1.66
C ALA A 19 -1.95 19.11 -1.72
N ASN A 20 -2.33 18.62 -2.91
CA ASN A 20 -3.35 17.60 -3.16
C ASN A 20 -2.91 16.59 -4.23
N GLN A 21 -1.69 16.72 -4.74
CA GLN A 21 -1.24 15.89 -5.83
C GLN A 21 -0.80 14.52 -5.32
N CYS A 22 -1.51 13.49 -5.78
CA CYS A 22 -1.08 12.12 -5.63
C CYS A 22 0.15 11.88 -6.53
N ILE A 23 1.20 11.30 -5.95
CA ILE A 23 2.37 10.84 -6.68
C ILE A 23 2.45 9.33 -6.53
N LEU A 24 2.38 8.63 -7.66
CA LEU A 24 2.70 7.21 -7.70
C LEU A 24 4.14 7.05 -8.18
N PRO A 25 5.03 6.43 -7.38
CA PRO A 25 6.39 6.15 -7.79
C PRO A 25 6.39 5.28 -9.06
N LYS A 26 7.02 5.76 -10.14
CA LYS A 26 7.11 4.98 -11.40
C LYS A 26 7.69 3.58 -11.19
N GLY A 27 8.63 3.44 -10.24
CA GLY A 27 9.23 2.17 -9.85
C GLY A 27 8.22 1.12 -9.37
N PHE A 28 7.04 1.52 -8.88
CA PHE A 28 5.96 0.60 -8.56
C PHE A 28 5.54 -0.23 -9.79
N TYR A 29 5.34 0.45 -10.92
CA TYR A 29 4.95 -0.18 -12.18
C TYR A 29 6.14 -0.79 -12.89
N GLU A 30 7.25 -0.06 -12.99
CA GLU A 30 8.46 -0.50 -13.71
C GLU A 30 9.07 -1.78 -13.11
N TYR A 31 8.91 -2.01 -11.80
CA TYR A 31 9.41 -3.21 -11.12
C TYR A 31 8.34 -4.28 -10.90
N GLY A 32 7.13 -4.12 -11.44
CA GLY A 32 6.10 -5.16 -11.44
C GLY A 32 5.40 -5.39 -10.09
N TRP A 33 5.46 -4.44 -9.15
CA TRP A 33 4.91 -4.63 -7.80
C TRP A 33 3.42 -4.92 -7.74
N ALA A 34 2.64 -4.51 -8.75
CA ALA A 34 1.21 -4.80 -8.85
C ALA A 34 0.89 -6.31 -8.92
N GLU A 35 1.84 -7.16 -9.32
CA GLU A 35 1.66 -8.61 -9.36
C GLU A 35 1.92 -9.28 -8.01
N TRP A 36 2.65 -8.59 -7.12
CA TRP A 36 3.14 -9.14 -5.86
C TRP A 36 2.37 -8.66 -4.63
N LEU A 37 1.46 -7.70 -4.83
CA LEU A 37 0.77 -7.03 -3.74
C LEU A 37 -0.73 -7.32 -3.70
N PRO A 38 -1.31 -7.44 -2.50
CA PRO A 38 -2.76 -7.54 -2.33
C PRO A 38 -3.47 -6.38 -3.01
N LEU A 39 -4.69 -6.61 -3.52
CA LEU A 39 -5.49 -5.53 -4.14
C LEU A 39 -5.71 -4.35 -3.19
N VAL A 40 -5.85 -4.60 -1.88
CA VAL A 40 -5.95 -3.54 -0.89
C VAL A 40 -4.70 -2.64 -0.88
N ASN A 41 -3.49 -3.18 -0.99
CA ASN A 41 -2.27 -2.38 -1.07
C ASN A 41 -2.25 -1.55 -2.35
N ILE A 42 -2.53 -2.18 -3.49
CA ILE A 42 -2.53 -1.50 -4.80
C ILE A 42 -3.52 -0.34 -4.80
N SER A 43 -4.73 -0.59 -4.33
CA SER A 43 -5.84 0.37 -4.33
C SER A 43 -5.70 1.48 -3.29
N THR A 44 -4.86 1.32 -2.26
CA THR A 44 -4.65 2.31 -1.19
C THR A 44 -3.37 3.13 -1.35
N LEU A 45 -2.43 2.70 -2.20
CA LEU A 45 -1.18 3.42 -2.44
C LEU A 45 -1.41 4.89 -2.86
N PRO A 46 -2.36 5.24 -3.77
CA PRO A 46 -2.66 6.63 -4.10
C PRO A 46 -3.12 7.46 -2.90
N GLN A 47 -3.97 6.89 -2.04
CA GLN A 47 -4.54 7.52 -0.87
C GLN A 47 -3.45 7.76 0.18
N ILE A 48 -2.53 6.82 0.36
CA ILE A 48 -1.36 6.99 1.22
C ILE A 48 -0.48 8.12 0.68
N SER A 49 -0.22 8.18 -0.64
CA SER A 49 0.53 9.30 -1.22
C SER A 49 -0.15 10.64 -0.92
N TYR A 50 -1.48 10.69 -1.01
CA TYR A 50 -2.24 11.88 -0.68
C TYR A 50 -2.09 12.25 0.81
N CYS A 51 -2.24 11.30 1.74
CA CYS A 51 -2.03 11.52 3.18
C CYS A 51 -0.61 12.05 3.48
N VAL A 52 0.42 11.51 2.82
CA VAL A 52 1.80 12.00 2.95
C VAL A 52 1.93 13.44 2.45
N SER A 53 1.31 13.78 1.32
CA SER A 53 1.33 15.16 0.78
C SER A 53 0.64 16.17 1.72
N LYS A 54 -0.31 15.70 2.53
CA LYS A 54 -1.03 16.45 3.56
C LYS A 54 -0.33 16.47 4.92
N GLU A 55 0.83 15.86 5.03
CA GLU A 55 1.58 15.71 6.29
C GLU A 55 0.77 15.03 7.41
N PHE A 56 -0.11 14.10 7.06
CA PHE A 56 -0.85 13.29 8.05
C PHE A 56 0.11 12.48 8.92
N THR A 57 -0.28 12.27 10.18
CA THR A 57 0.37 11.27 11.04
C THR A 57 0.07 9.86 10.54
N ARG A 58 0.79 8.86 11.06
CA ARG A 58 0.50 7.45 10.80
C ARG A 58 -0.93 7.14 11.21
N GLU A 59 -1.34 7.60 12.39
CA GLU A 59 -2.66 7.38 12.97
C GLU A 59 -3.76 8.02 12.12
N ASP A 60 -3.57 9.28 11.70
CA ASP A 60 -4.50 9.98 10.80
C ASP A 60 -4.60 9.26 9.44
N THR A 61 -3.50 8.71 8.95
CA THR A 61 -3.48 7.95 7.70
C THR A 61 -4.30 6.66 7.84
N VAL A 62 -4.13 5.90 8.93
CA VAL A 62 -4.93 4.70 9.22
C VAL A 62 -6.40 5.05 9.31
N GLN A 63 -6.75 6.12 10.03
CA GLN A 63 -8.13 6.57 10.18
C GLN A 63 -8.73 7.00 8.83
N TYR A 64 -8.00 7.79 8.05
CA TYR A 64 -8.42 8.23 6.72
C TYR A 64 -8.70 7.04 5.80
N LEU A 65 -7.76 6.11 5.70
CA LEU A 65 -7.89 4.90 4.90
C LEU A 65 -9.07 4.04 5.35
N SER A 66 -9.33 3.96 6.67
CA SER A 66 -10.43 3.18 7.23
C SER A 66 -11.79 3.79 6.91
N LEU A 67 -11.91 5.12 6.93
CA LEU A 67 -13.14 5.85 6.59
C LEU A 67 -13.44 5.84 5.08
N HIS A 68 -12.41 5.78 4.24
CA HIS A 68 -12.54 5.85 2.78
C HIS A 68 -12.50 4.47 2.12
N LYS A 69 -12.68 3.38 2.88
CA LYS A 69 -12.78 2.03 2.31
C LYS A 69 -14.11 1.81 1.61
N SER A 70 -14.05 1.16 0.45
CA SER A 70 -15.14 0.26 0.06
C SER A 70 -15.03 -1.01 0.91
N ASN A 71 -16.16 -1.52 1.40
CA ASN A 71 -16.26 -2.64 2.35
C ASN A 71 -15.73 -4.02 1.81
N GLN A 72 -14.92 -4.07 0.76
CA GLN A 72 -14.57 -5.30 0.03
C GLN A 72 -13.13 -5.34 -0.53
N LEU A 73 -12.15 -4.74 0.14
CA LEU A 73 -10.76 -4.77 -0.36
C LEU A 73 -9.90 -5.93 0.16
N PHE A 74 -10.26 -6.53 1.31
CA PHE A 74 -9.56 -7.70 1.84
C PHE A 74 -10.23 -8.98 1.37
N CYS A 75 -9.44 -9.94 0.90
CA CYS A 75 -9.94 -11.26 0.58
C CYS A 75 -10.20 -12.06 1.86
N ASN A 76 -11.43 -12.56 2.03
CA ASN A 76 -11.74 -13.52 3.08
C ASN A 76 -11.38 -14.93 2.59
N PHE A 77 -10.38 -15.54 3.21
CA PHE A 77 -9.91 -16.88 2.86
C PHE A 77 -10.63 -18.01 3.63
N GLU A 78 -11.42 -17.66 4.65
CA GLU A 78 -12.03 -18.61 5.59
C GLU A 78 -13.49 -18.93 5.27
N ASN A 79 -14.22 -18.02 4.59
CA ASN A 79 -15.64 -18.20 4.28
C ASN A 79 -15.89 -18.34 2.78
N ALA A 80 -16.34 -19.54 2.37
CA ALA A 80 -16.79 -19.83 1.00
C ALA A 80 -18.32 -19.72 0.81
N ASP A 81 -19.07 -19.42 1.88
CA ASP A 81 -20.54 -19.35 1.86
C ASP A 81 -21.01 -18.00 1.28
N ILE A 82 -20.64 -17.75 0.03
CA ILE A 82 -21.10 -16.58 -0.72
C ILE A 82 -22.20 -17.06 -1.67
N LEU A 83 -23.42 -16.56 -1.44
CA LEU A 83 -24.53 -16.75 -2.35
C LEU A 83 -24.37 -15.79 -3.53
N PHE A 84 -23.95 -16.31 -4.68
CA PHE A 84 -23.86 -15.55 -5.91
C PHE A 84 -25.19 -15.58 -6.68
N GLY A 85 -25.60 -14.43 -7.20
CA GLY A 85 -26.83 -14.32 -7.99
C GLY A 85 -26.66 -14.69 -9.46
N THR A 86 -25.42 -14.68 -9.97
CA THR A 86 -25.11 -14.97 -11.38
C THR A 86 -23.77 -15.70 -11.56
N GLU A 87 -23.62 -16.44 -12.67
CA GLU A 87 -22.36 -17.09 -13.04
C GLU A 87 -21.21 -16.09 -13.26
N TYR A 88 -21.52 -14.89 -13.75
CA TYR A 88 -20.54 -13.81 -13.89
C TYR A 88 -19.92 -13.42 -12.54
N GLN A 89 -20.76 -13.25 -11.49
CA GLN A 89 -20.28 -12.92 -10.14
C GLN A 89 -19.43 -14.04 -9.54
N ILE A 90 -19.77 -15.29 -9.83
CA ILE A 90 -18.99 -16.47 -9.42
C ILE A 90 -17.58 -16.40 -10.04
N ASN A 91 -17.52 -16.19 -11.36
CA ASN A 91 -16.24 -16.16 -12.09
C ASN A 91 -15.35 -14.99 -11.65
N GLU A 92 -15.92 -13.81 -11.46
CA GLU A 92 -15.19 -12.64 -10.95
C GLU A 92 -14.63 -12.90 -9.55
N TYR A 93 -15.44 -13.48 -8.66
CA TYR A 93 -15.01 -13.84 -7.32
C TYR A 93 -13.85 -14.84 -7.34
N TYR A 94 -13.96 -15.96 -8.06
CA TYR A 94 -12.91 -16.97 -8.10
C TYR A 94 -11.63 -16.46 -8.76
N LEU A 95 -11.72 -15.55 -9.73
CA LEU A 95 -10.55 -14.89 -10.33
C LEU A 95 -9.80 -14.06 -9.28
N ILE A 96 -10.51 -13.21 -8.54
CA ILE A 96 -9.93 -12.38 -7.47
C ILE A 96 -9.38 -13.27 -6.36
N TYR A 97 -10.17 -14.25 -5.90
CA TYR A 97 -9.77 -15.18 -4.84
C TYR A 97 -8.47 -15.92 -5.19
N SER A 98 -8.39 -16.47 -6.41
CA SER A 98 -7.20 -17.21 -6.86
C SER A 98 -5.95 -16.32 -6.91
N ARG A 99 -6.10 -15.07 -7.39
CA ARG A 99 -5.02 -14.07 -7.39
C ARG A 99 -4.56 -13.77 -5.96
N GLU A 100 -5.48 -13.42 -5.08
CA GLU A 100 -5.19 -13.04 -3.70
C GLU A 100 -4.57 -14.20 -2.90
N LEU A 101 -5.01 -15.44 -3.16
CA LEU A 101 -4.44 -16.64 -2.57
C LEU A 101 -2.99 -16.86 -3.00
N MET A 102 -2.71 -16.72 -4.31
CA MET A 102 -1.34 -16.81 -4.82
C MET A 102 -0.42 -15.76 -4.18
N ILE A 103 -0.91 -14.53 -4.04
CA ILE A 103 -0.17 -13.43 -3.41
C ILE A 103 0.05 -13.70 -1.93
N LYS A 104 -0.96 -14.17 -1.20
CA LYS A 104 -0.82 -14.57 0.21
C LYS A 104 0.29 -15.60 0.39
N GLU A 105 0.33 -16.64 -0.45
CA GLU A 105 1.37 -17.67 -0.38
C GLU A 105 2.75 -17.13 -0.76
N ASN A 106 2.84 -16.24 -1.76
CA ASN A 106 4.11 -15.61 -2.15
C ASN A 106 4.66 -14.68 -1.07
N LEU A 107 3.80 -13.86 -0.44
CA LEU A 107 4.17 -13.04 0.70
C LEU A 107 4.69 -13.92 1.85
N LYS A 108 3.95 -14.98 2.19
CA LYS A 108 4.32 -15.92 3.24
C LYS A 108 5.67 -16.59 2.99
N LYS A 109 5.94 -17.05 1.76
CA LYS A 109 7.24 -17.61 1.36
C LYS A 109 8.40 -16.63 1.55
N ASN A 110 8.12 -15.34 1.49
CA ASN A 110 9.09 -14.26 1.63
C ASN A 110 9.11 -13.62 3.03
N GLY A 111 8.42 -14.24 4.01
CA GLY A 111 8.41 -13.78 5.40
C GLY A 111 7.47 -12.61 5.68
N PHE A 112 6.54 -12.31 4.76
CA PHE A 112 5.53 -11.28 4.93
C PHE A 112 4.16 -11.90 5.21
N SER A 113 3.28 -11.09 5.82
CA SER A 113 1.89 -11.47 6.07
C SER A 113 0.95 -10.78 5.10
N TYR A 114 -0.11 -11.49 4.70
CA TYR A 114 -1.23 -10.86 3.99
C TYR A 114 -1.99 -9.95 4.97
N PRO A 115 -2.23 -8.67 4.63
CA PRO A 115 -2.84 -7.71 5.54
C PRO A 115 -4.35 -7.89 5.67
N ASN A 116 -4.86 -7.75 6.88
CA ASN A 116 -6.28 -7.82 7.23
C ASN A 116 -6.80 -6.50 7.83
N THR A 117 -5.89 -5.56 8.11
CA THR A 117 -6.19 -4.24 8.68
C THR A 117 -5.44 -3.14 7.93
N MET A 118 -5.84 -1.86 8.06
CA MET A 118 -5.07 -0.78 7.42
C MET A 118 -3.71 -0.56 8.07
N GLU A 119 -3.60 -0.87 9.36
CA GLU A 119 -2.32 -0.94 10.05
C GLU A 119 -1.37 -1.89 9.32
N GLU A 120 -1.82 -3.12 9.06
CA GLU A 120 -1.04 -4.15 8.36
C GLU A 120 -0.73 -3.78 6.91
N VAL A 121 -1.61 -3.04 6.23
CA VAL A 121 -1.35 -2.50 4.88
C VAL A 121 -0.15 -1.54 4.92
N ILE A 122 -0.14 -0.62 5.88
CA ILE A 122 0.96 0.34 6.07
C ILE A 122 2.24 -0.39 6.48
N ASP A 123 2.14 -1.33 7.41
CA ASP A 123 3.30 -2.11 7.88
C ASP A 123 3.92 -2.92 6.74
N LEU A 124 3.13 -3.53 5.87
CA LEU A 124 3.64 -4.21 4.68
C LEU A 124 4.40 -3.23 3.78
N PHE A 125 3.88 -2.03 3.55
CA PHE A 125 4.60 -1.02 2.76
C PHE A 125 5.88 -0.51 3.42
N LEU A 126 5.93 -0.42 4.76
CA LEU A 126 7.15 -0.10 5.51
C LEU A 126 8.20 -1.21 5.35
N GLN A 127 7.80 -2.47 5.49
CA GLN A 127 8.67 -3.64 5.33
C GLN A 127 9.27 -3.73 3.91
N LEU A 128 8.45 -3.46 2.90
CA LEU A 128 8.88 -3.42 1.50
C LEU A 128 9.71 -2.17 1.16
N GLY A 129 9.74 -1.17 2.04
CA GLY A 129 10.54 0.05 1.87
C GLY A 129 9.90 1.08 0.93
N PHE A 130 8.59 0.99 0.71
CA PHE A 130 7.82 1.98 -0.06
C PHE A 130 7.57 3.22 0.79
N LEU A 131 7.38 3.00 2.09
CA LEU A 131 7.20 4.03 3.09
C LEU A 131 8.42 4.07 4.01
N ILE A 132 8.64 5.25 4.58
CA ILE A 132 9.58 5.49 5.67
C ILE A 132 8.78 6.09 6.82
N GLN A 133 9.07 5.65 8.03
CA GLN A 133 8.53 6.23 9.25
C GLN A 133 9.56 7.16 9.88
N GLN A 134 9.13 8.33 10.33
CA GLN A 134 9.96 9.30 11.04
C GLN A 134 9.11 10.05 12.09
N SER A 135 9.76 10.77 13.01
CA SER A 135 9.07 11.65 13.95
C SER A 135 9.07 13.08 13.42
N ASP A 136 7.95 13.79 13.59
CA ASP A 136 7.87 15.22 13.33
C ASP A 136 8.49 16.06 14.47
N GLN A 137 8.42 17.38 14.36
CA GLN A 137 8.95 18.30 15.38
C GLN A 137 8.20 18.20 16.73
N SER A 138 6.97 17.71 16.72
CA SER A 138 6.11 17.53 17.88
C SER A 138 6.22 16.12 18.49
N GLY A 139 7.01 15.24 17.89
CA GLY A 139 7.20 13.85 18.32
C GLY A 139 6.18 12.87 17.73
N ASN A 140 5.26 13.31 16.87
CA ASN A 140 4.28 12.43 16.24
C ASN A 140 4.92 11.59 15.14
N ILE A 141 4.39 10.38 14.95
CA ILE A 141 4.84 9.47 13.91
C ILE A 141 4.22 9.90 12.58
N ILE A 142 5.07 10.17 11.59
CA ILE A 142 4.69 10.58 10.25
C ILE A 142 5.26 9.60 9.22
N LEU A 143 4.51 9.41 8.14
CA LEU A 143 4.91 8.59 7.02
C LEU A 143 5.48 9.46 5.89
N ASP A 144 6.40 8.89 5.13
CA ASP A 144 6.89 9.49 3.90
C ASP A 144 7.04 8.42 2.83
N MET A 145 6.62 8.72 1.61
CA MET A 145 6.63 7.77 0.50
C MET A 145 7.87 7.95 -0.35
N VAL A 146 8.59 6.86 -0.57
CA VAL A 146 9.78 6.84 -1.42
C VAL A 146 9.39 6.94 -2.88
N ILE A 147 10.01 7.86 -3.60
CA ILE A 147 9.87 8.00 -5.06
C ILE A 147 11.10 7.42 -5.75
N ARG A 148 12.31 7.79 -5.30
CA ARG A 148 13.58 7.27 -5.82
C ARG A 148 14.68 7.22 -4.74
N PRO A 149 15.57 6.20 -4.76
CA PRO A 149 15.40 4.93 -5.48
C PRO A 149 14.21 4.15 -4.90
N PHE A 150 13.33 3.66 -5.77
CA PHE A 150 12.23 2.78 -5.36
C PHE A 150 12.75 1.34 -5.26
N PRO A 151 12.34 0.54 -4.27
CA PRO A 151 12.81 -0.85 -4.13
C PRO A 151 12.34 -1.70 -5.31
N LYS A 152 13.21 -2.57 -5.86
CA LYS A 152 12.79 -3.58 -6.85
C LYS A 152 12.20 -4.79 -6.14
N VAL A 153 11.33 -5.53 -6.83
CA VAL A 153 10.79 -6.80 -6.31
C VAL A 153 11.92 -7.74 -5.90
N THR A 154 12.93 -7.91 -6.76
CA THR A 154 14.08 -8.79 -6.52
C THR A 154 14.92 -8.41 -5.30
N ASP A 155 14.81 -7.18 -4.81
CA ASP A 155 15.56 -6.71 -3.64
C ASP A 155 14.87 -7.14 -2.33
N LYS A 156 13.60 -7.54 -2.40
CA LYS A 156 12.71 -7.75 -1.25
C LYS A 156 12.08 -9.14 -1.22
N ILE A 157 11.90 -9.73 -2.39
CA ILE A 157 11.19 -10.98 -2.61
C ILE A 157 12.08 -11.84 -3.52
N LYS A 158 12.29 -13.09 -3.12
CA LYS A 158 13.07 -14.11 -3.82
C LYS A 158 12.18 -15.04 -4.64
#